data_AF-A0A924QKW4-F1
#
_entry.id   AF-A0A924QKW4-F1
#
_cell.length_a   1.000
_cell.length_b   1.000
_cell.length_c   1.000
_cell.angle_alpha   90.00
_cell.angle_beta   90.00
_cell.angle_gamma   90.00
#
_symmetry.space_group_name_H-M   'P 1'
#
loop_
_entity.id
_entity.type
_entity.pdbx_description
1 polymer ?
#
loop_
_entity_poly.entity_id
_entity_poly.type
_entity_poly.pdbx_seq_one_letter_code
_entity_poly.pdbx_strand_id
1 'polypeptide(L)'
;MEQTQDLTDTPLAPAWVELQANTRDSVALDADAYRLAFADPEFLLRRETRGIRFQLEMLKPDLGQQVQGIESTVVVFGSARFPAPEQAAATLALAEKSGDEVALKVAQRHMRNAHFYDQARMFARLVAGHSNPRPLSEQLFVCTGGGPGIMEAANRGAQEMGAPTVGLNIVLPHEQSGNPYITPSLNFKFHYFALRKMHFMIRAKALVAFPGGFGTLDELFEVITLVQTGKAKPVPIVLFGTDYWKRLVNFEVLIDEGAISPKDLELFHYVDTPEAAWDIIAKFYKL
;
A
#
# COMPACT_ATOMS: atom_id res chain seq x y z
N MET A 1 16.88 20.29 7.09
CA MET A 1 17.05 19.06 7.87
C MET A 1 17.67 19.48 9.20
N GLU A 2 16.85 20.10 10.05
CA GLU A 2 17.23 20.54 11.39
C GLU A 2 16.11 20.07 12.32
N GLN A 3 16.42 19.04 13.09
CA GLN A 3 15.81 18.62 14.36
C GLN A 3 16.41 17.25 14.67
N THR A 4 17.66 17.25 15.16
CA THR A 4 18.12 16.13 15.98
C THR A 4 17.25 16.15 17.23
N GLN A 5 16.31 15.20 17.35
CA GLN A 5 15.49 15.04 18.55
C GLN A 5 16.40 14.93 19.78
N ASP A 6 15.99 15.57 20.87
CA ASP A 6 16.56 15.34 22.19
C ASP A 6 16.37 13.84 22.53
N LEU A 7 17.45 13.17 22.93
CA LEU A 7 17.45 11.74 23.28
C LEU A 7 16.50 11.42 24.45
N THR A 8 16.02 12.44 25.16
CA THR A 8 15.10 12.32 26.29
C THR A 8 13.62 12.50 25.91
N ASP A 9 13.32 12.89 24.67
CA ASP A 9 11.95 13.18 24.25
C ASP A 9 11.14 11.91 23.96
N THR A 10 9.85 11.90 24.31
CA THR A 10 9.02 10.69 24.24
C THR A 10 8.11 10.71 22.98
N PRO A 11 8.34 9.84 21.98
CA PRO A 11 7.73 9.94 20.65
C PRO A 11 6.24 9.51 20.56
N LEU A 12 5.48 9.46 21.65
CA LEU A 12 4.08 8.99 21.66
C LEU A 12 3.07 10.03 21.11
N ALA A 13 3.51 11.26 20.83
CA ALA A 13 2.70 12.35 20.28
C ALA A 13 1.91 12.03 18.98
N PRO A 14 2.34 11.16 18.03
CA PRO A 14 1.65 11.02 16.75
C PRO A 14 0.25 10.38 16.84
N ALA A 15 0.05 9.38 17.72
CA ALA A 15 -1.27 8.78 17.93
C ALA A 15 -2.26 9.75 18.60
N TRP A 16 -1.73 10.62 19.48
CA TRP A 16 -2.50 11.64 20.19
C TRP A 16 -3.00 12.74 19.25
N VAL A 17 -2.12 13.25 18.39
CA VAL A 17 -2.44 14.27 17.37
C VAL A 17 -3.51 13.78 16.40
N GLU A 18 -3.53 12.49 16.08
CA GLU A 18 -4.48 11.94 15.12
C GLU A 18 -5.87 11.65 15.72
N LEU A 19 -5.93 11.31 17.01
CA LEU A 19 -7.18 11.31 17.79
C LEU A 19 -7.77 12.72 17.86
N GLN A 20 -6.91 13.73 18.07
CA GLN A 20 -7.30 15.14 18.09
C GLN A 20 -7.76 15.66 16.72
N ALA A 21 -7.18 15.19 15.61
CA ALA A 21 -7.56 15.58 14.25
C ALA A 21 -8.98 15.12 13.86
N ASN A 22 -9.48 14.05 14.48
CA ASN A 22 -10.84 13.51 14.23
C ASN A 22 -11.90 14.00 15.23
N THR A 23 -11.51 14.67 16.31
CA THR A 23 -12.44 15.26 17.28
C THR A 23 -12.57 16.76 17.04
N ARG A 24 -13.79 17.25 16.77
CA ARG A 24 -14.07 18.69 16.58
C ARG A 24 -13.73 19.57 17.79
N ASP A 25 -13.48 18.98 18.96
CA ASP A 25 -13.08 19.66 20.18
C ASP A 25 -11.82 19.01 20.75
N SER A 26 -10.74 19.78 20.86
CA SER A 26 -9.44 19.38 21.39
C SER A 26 -9.47 19.29 22.93
N VAL A 27 -10.34 18.46 23.48
CA VAL A 27 -10.38 18.25 24.94
C VAL A 27 -9.27 17.28 25.30
N ALA A 28 -8.30 17.75 26.09
CA ALA A 28 -7.34 16.85 26.72
C ALA A 28 -8.12 15.78 27.50
N LEU A 29 -7.86 14.50 27.22
CA LEU A 29 -8.50 13.41 27.95
C LEU A 29 -7.94 13.38 29.37
N ASP A 30 -8.72 13.88 30.33
CA ASP A 30 -8.38 13.81 31.75
C ASP A 30 -8.50 12.36 32.26
N ALA A 31 -7.63 12.03 33.21
CA ALA A 31 -7.64 10.75 33.91
C ALA A 31 -8.96 10.59 34.69
N ASP A 32 -9.64 9.46 34.49
CA ASP A 32 -10.95 9.19 35.09
C ASP A 32 -11.08 7.70 35.37
N ALA A 33 -10.75 7.31 36.60
CA ALA A 33 -10.74 5.91 37.04
C ALA A 33 -12.13 5.26 37.07
N TYR A 34 -13.21 6.02 36.90
CA TYR A 34 -14.57 5.50 36.86
C TYR A 34 -14.98 4.98 35.46
N ARG A 35 -14.19 5.25 34.41
CA ARG A 35 -14.43 4.72 33.06
C ARG A 35 -14.14 3.22 33.00
N LEU A 36 -14.91 2.52 32.17
CA LEU A 36 -14.61 1.12 31.83
C LEU A 36 -13.31 1.07 31.01
N ALA A 37 -12.37 0.20 31.38
CA ALA A 37 -11.04 0.15 30.77
C ALA A 37 -11.04 -0.02 29.24
N PHE A 38 -11.99 -0.77 28.67
CA PHE A 38 -12.10 -0.96 27.22
C PHE A 38 -12.75 0.24 26.48
N ALA A 39 -13.32 1.18 27.23
CA ALA A 39 -13.95 2.41 26.74
C ALA A 39 -13.25 3.66 27.28
N ASP A 40 -12.04 3.52 27.85
CA ASP A 40 -11.25 4.63 28.39
C ASP A 40 -10.11 4.98 27.41
N PRO A 41 -10.26 6.04 26.62
CA PRO A 41 -9.28 6.39 25.60
C PRO A 41 -7.94 6.87 26.19
N GLU A 42 -7.93 7.48 27.39
CA GLU A 42 -6.68 7.87 28.06
C GLU A 42 -5.88 6.61 28.40
N PHE A 43 -6.52 5.67 29.10
CA PHE A 43 -5.92 4.40 29.46
C PHE A 43 -5.41 3.59 28.25
N LEU A 44 -6.19 3.50 27.17
CA LEU A 44 -5.82 2.76 25.96
C LEU A 44 -4.64 3.37 25.19
N LEU A 45 -4.31 4.64 25.41
CA LEU A 45 -3.19 5.32 24.75
C LEU A 45 -1.88 5.22 25.53
N ARG A 46 -1.92 4.78 26.79
CA ARG A 46 -0.74 4.55 27.62
C ARG A 46 0.27 3.57 27.00
N ARG A 47 1.54 3.71 27.37
CA ARG A 47 2.61 2.85 26.84
C ARG A 47 2.39 1.38 27.21
N GLU A 48 1.87 1.14 28.40
CA GLU A 48 1.60 -0.16 29.01
C GLU A 48 0.51 -0.92 28.24
N THR A 49 -0.44 -0.21 27.62
CA THR A 49 -1.54 -0.79 26.82
C THR A 49 -1.18 -0.97 25.35
N ARG A 50 0.08 -0.69 24.94
CA ARG A 50 0.55 -0.87 23.55
C ARG A 50 0.29 -2.29 23.03
N GLY A 51 0.52 -3.32 23.83
CA GLY A 51 0.28 -4.71 23.42
C GLY A 51 -1.18 -5.00 23.08
N ILE A 52 -2.12 -4.36 23.78
CA ILE A 52 -3.56 -4.49 23.48
C ILE A 52 -3.89 -3.79 22.16
N ARG A 53 -3.35 -2.59 21.92
CA ARG A 53 -3.51 -1.89 20.63
C ARG A 53 -2.97 -2.71 19.45
N PHE A 54 -1.86 -3.41 19.64
CA PHE A 54 -1.34 -4.34 18.63
C PHE A 54 -2.35 -5.46 18.30
N GLN A 55 -2.95 -6.06 19.34
CA GLN A 55 -3.97 -7.09 19.14
C GLN A 55 -5.20 -6.53 18.40
N LEU A 56 -5.63 -5.31 18.71
CA LEU A 56 -6.74 -4.66 18.02
C LEU A 56 -6.44 -4.38 16.54
N GLU A 57 -5.25 -3.87 16.23
CA GLU A 57 -4.82 -3.62 14.83
C GLU A 57 -4.54 -4.91 14.07
N MET A 58 -4.19 -6.00 14.74
CA MET A 58 -4.16 -7.32 14.11
C MET A 58 -5.58 -7.85 13.83
N LEU A 59 -6.48 -7.77 14.81
CA LEU A 59 -7.79 -8.43 14.76
C LEU A 59 -8.81 -7.72 13.87
N LYS A 60 -8.91 -6.38 13.95
CA LYS A 60 -9.97 -5.62 13.25
C LYS A 60 -9.94 -5.80 11.72
N PRO A 61 -8.79 -5.67 11.04
CA PRO A 61 -8.72 -5.86 9.59
C PRO A 61 -8.90 -7.33 9.18
N ASP A 62 -8.48 -8.26 10.04
CA ASP A 62 -8.63 -9.71 9.81
C ASP A 62 -10.12 -10.09 9.78
N LEU A 63 -10.85 -9.74 10.84
CA LEU A 63 -12.29 -10.00 10.94
C LEU A 63 -13.08 -9.28 9.84
N GLY A 64 -12.73 -8.02 9.53
CA GLY A 64 -13.43 -7.24 8.51
C GLY A 64 -13.33 -7.85 7.12
N GLN A 65 -12.16 -8.41 6.78
CA GLN A 65 -11.96 -9.14 5.52
C GLN A 65 -12.63 -10.52 5.54
N GLN A 66 -12.53 -11.25 6.65
CA GLN A 66 -13.13 -12.58 6.81
C GLN A 66 -14.67 -12.55 6.67
N VAL A 67 -15.34 -11.52 7.22
CA VAL A 67 -16.80 -11.34 7.09
C VAL A 67 -17.23 -11.19 5.63
N GLN A 68 -16.35 -10.69 4.76
CA GLN A 68 -16.59 -10.59 3.32
C GLN A 68 -16.01 -11.75 2.52
N GLY A 69 -15.47 -12.76 3.20
CA GLY A 69 -14.82 -13.93 2.60
C GLY A 69 -13.58 -13.60 1.76
N ILE A 70 -12.88 -12.51 2.10
CA ILE A 70 -11.63 -12.15 1.44
C ILE A 70 -10.49 -12.96 2.07
N GLU A 71 -10.14 -14.06 1.40
CA GLU A 71 -9.08 -14.98 1.81
C GLU A 71 -7.81 -14.87 0.93
N SER A 72 -7.94 -14.25 -0.25
CA SER A 72 -6.88 -14.18 -1.25
C SER A 72 -6.81 -12.79 -1.87
N THR A 73 -5.66 -12.12 -1.73
CA THR A 73 -5.45 -10.78 -2.25
C THR A 73 -4.30 -10.73 -3.26
N VAL A 74 -4.46 -9.88 -4.27
CA VAL A 74 -3.36 -9.39 -5.11
C VAL A 74 -2.97 -8.02 -4.56
N VAL A 75 -1.78 -7.94 -3.98
CA VAL A 75 -1.27 -6.72 -3.37
C VAL A 75 -0.62 -5.86 -4.45
N VAL A 76 -1.08 -4.61 -4.57
CA VAL A 76 -0.55 -3.65 -5.55
C VAL A 76 0.10 -2.48 -4.83
N PHE A 77 1.38 -2.26 -5.11
CA PHE A 77 2.15 -1.11 -4.62
C PHE A 77 2.64 -0.24 -5.77
N GLY A 78 2.91 1.02 -5.44
CA GLY A 78 3.56 1.97 -6.34
C GLY A 78 3.51 3.38 -5.79
N SER A 79 3.91 4.33 -6.62
CA SER A 79 3.98 5.73 -6.25
C SER A 79 2.62 6.31 -5.84
N ALA A 80 2.57 6.94 -4.67
CA ALA A 80 1.46 7.80 -4.25
C ALA A 80 1.41 9.13 -5.02
N ARG A 81 2.39 9.41 -5.89
CA ARG A 81 2.59 10.69 -6.57
C ARG A 81 2.35 10.62 -8.08
N PHE A 82 1.94 9.47 -8.61
CA PHE A 82 1.70 9.31 -10.05
C PHE A 82 0.21 9.53 -10.30
N PRO A 83 -0.20 10.71 -10.78
CA PRO A 83 -1.62 11.05 -10.88
C PRO A 83 -2.28 10.34 -12.07
N ALA A 84 -3.62 10.37 -12.07
CA ALA A 84 -4.40 9.98 -13.23
C ALA A 84 -4.03 10.86 -14.45
N PRO A 85 -4.05 10.33 -15.69
CA PRO A 85 -3.69 11.08 -16.90
C PRO A 85 -4.46 12.37 -17.08
N GLU A 86 -5.77 12.37 -16.77
CA GLU A 86 -6.61 13.56 -16.85
C GLU A 86 -6.14 14.67 -15.90
N GLN A 87 -5.71 14.31 -14.69
CA GLN A 87 -5.18 15.24 -13.70
C GLN A 87 -3.78 15.74 -14.09
N ALA A 88 -2.95 14.84 -14.63
CA ALA A 88 -1.60 15.16 -15.11
C ALA A 88 -1.66 16.19 -16.25
N ALA A 89 -2.54 15.96 -17.23
CA ALA A 89 -2.75 16.84 -18.37
C ALA A 89 -3.29 18.21 -17.94
N ALA A 90 -4.28 18.25 -17.03
CA ALA A 90 -4.80 19.50 -16.49
C ALA A 90 -3.71 20.30 -15.75
N THR A 91 -2.90 19.64 -14.94
CA THR A 91 -1.79 20.27 -14.21
C THR A 91 -0.74 20.83 -15.17
N LEU A 92 -0.42 20.10 -16.24
CA LEU A 92 0.51 20.55 -17.28
C LEU A 92 0.00 21.79 -18.01
N ALA A 93 -1.26 21.78 -18.44
CA ALA A 93 -1.87 22.92 -19.12
C ALA A 93 -1.93 24.19 -18.24
N LEU A 94 -2.06 24.03 -16.91
CA LEU A 94 -1.98 25.15 -15.97
C LEU A 94 -0.55 25.66 -15.80
N ALA A 95 0.43 24.75 -15.68
CA ALA A 95 1.83 25.11 -15.53
C ALA A 95 2.43 25.79 -16.77
N GLU A 96 2.01 25.39 -17.97
CA GLU A 96 2.40 26.05 -19.22
C GLU A 96 1.91 27.51 -19.29
N LYS A 97 0.75 27.80 -18.68
CA LYS A 97 0.18 29.15 -18.63
C LYS A 97 0.79 30.02 -17.53
N SER A 98 1.30 29.43 -16.46
CA SER A 98 1.84 30.19 -15.32
C SER A 98 3.24 30.76 -15.60
N GLY A 99 3.99 30.17 -16.53
CA GLY A 99 5.38 30.54 -16.79
C GLY A 99 6.37 30.14 -15.69
N ASP A 100 5.92 29.38 -14.69
CA ASP A 100 6.78 28.85 -13.62
C ASP A 100 7.51 27.59 -14.10
N GLU A 101 8.82 27.71 -14.35
CA GLU A 101 9.67 26.61 -14.82
C GLU A 101 9.71 25.42 -13.84
N VAL A 102 9.58 25.66 -12.54
CA VAL A 102 9.60 24.60 -11.53
C VAL A 102 8.29 23.82 -11.61
N ALA A 103 7.16 24.53 -11.65
CA ALA A 103 5.84 23.91 -11.83
C ALA A 103 5.77 23.12 -13.15
N LEU A 104 6.32 23.67 -14.24
CA LEU A 104 6.34 23.02 -15.55
C LEU A 104 7.14 21.70 -15.52
N LYS A 105 8.34 21.70 -14.92
CA LYS A 105 9.16 20.48 -14.78
C LYS A 105 8.46 19.40 -13.93
N VAL A 106 7.74 19.79 -12.89
CA VAL A 106 6.94 18.86 -12.07
C VAL A 106 5.78 18.29 -12.87
N ALA A 107 5.02 19.15 -13.57
CA ALA A 107 3.88 18.72 -14.36
C ALA A 107 4.28 17.79 -15.53
N GLN A 108 5.39 18.09 -16.22
CA GLN A 108 5.94 17.20 -17.25
C GLN A 108 6.34 15.83 -16.69
N ARG A 109 6.91 15.79 -15.48
CA ARG A 109 7.25 14.54 -14.79
C ARG A 109 5.99 13.74 -14.45
N HIS A 110 4.95 14.39 -13.95
CA HIS A 110 3.66 13.76 -13.69
C HIS A 110 3.06 13.20 -14.98
N MET A 111 3.03 13.98 -16.06
CA MET A 111 2.52 13.55 -17.36
C MET A 111 3.26 12.33 -17.91
N ARG A 112 4.60 12.34 -17.85
CA ARG A 112 5.42 11.19 -18.27
C ARG A 112 5.07 9.93 -17.49
N ASN A 113 4.82 10.04 -16.18
CA ASN A 113 4.58 8.90 -15.31
C ASN A 113 3.10 8.49 -15.23
N ALA A 114 2.18 9.32 -15.72
CA ALA A 114 0.73 9.10 -15.59
C ALA A 114 0.24 7.83 -16.29
N HIS A 115 0.95 7.36 -17.33
CA HIS A 115 0.60 6.10 -17.98
C HIS A 115 0.61 4.92 -16.99
N PHE A 116 1.50 4.89 -15.99
CA PHE A 116 1.50 3.84 -14.98
C PHE A 116 0.21 3.77 -14.15
N TYR A 117 -0.48 4.91 -13.97
CA TYR A 117 -1.80 4.94 -13.33
C TYR A 117 -2.80 4.11 -14.14
N ASP A 118 -2.92 4.37 -15.45
CA ASP A 118 -3.83 3.62 -16.33
C ASP A 118 -3.46 2.14 -16.40
N GLN A 119 -2.17 1.82 -16.43
CA GLN A 119 -1.69 0.44 -16.43
C GLN A 119 -2.09 -0.30 -15.14
N ALA A 120 -1.95 0.33 -13.97
CA ALA A 120 -2.39 -0.23 -12.69
C ALA A 120 -3.90 -0.41 -12.60
N ARG A 121 -4.66 0.56 -13.12
CA ARG A 121 -6.11 0.47 -13.23
C ARG A 121 -6.55 -0.67 -14.16
N MET A 122 -5.90 -0.82 -15.31
CA MET A 122 -6.18 -1.90 -16.24
C MET A 122 -5.83 -3.27 -15.63
N PHE A 123 -4.67 -3.38 -14.99
CA PHE A 123 -4.26 -4.60 -14.30
C PHE A 123 -5.31 -5.04 -13.27
N ALA A 124 -5.78 -4.11 -12.43
CA ALA A 124 -6.82 -4.41 -11.44
C ALA A 124 -8.15 -4.84 -12.07
N ARG A 125 -8.52 -4.28 -13.24
CA ARG A 125 -9.69 -4.74 -14.01
C ARG A 125 -9.53 -6.18 -14.50
N LEU A 126 -8.34 -6.58 -14.94
CA LEU A 126 -8.06 -7.96 -15.34
C LEU A 126 -8.22 -8.93 -14.16
N VAL A 127 -7.63 -8.60 -13.01
CA VAL A 127 -7.75 -9.39 -11.78
C VAL A 127 -9.22 -9.54 -11.39
N ALA A 128 -9.97 -8.43 -11.30
CA ALA A 128 -11.37 -8.44 -10.93
C ALA A 128 -12.26 -9.15 -11.97
N GLY A 129 -12.04 -8.90 -13.26
CA GLY A 129 -12.80 -9.54 -14.34
C GLY A 129 -12.63 -11.06 -14.38
N HIS A 130 -11.43 -11.56 -14.07
CA HIS A 130 -11.21 -12.99 -13.88
C HIS A 130 -11.85 -13.51 -12.59
N SER A 131 -11.71 -12.77 -11.49
CA SER A 131 -12.14 -13.20 -10.16
C SER A 131 -13.67 -13.25 -10.01
N ASN A 132 -14.39 -12.20 -10.42
CA ASN A 132 -15.83 -12.02 -10.17
C ASN A 132 -16.75 -13.21 -10.52
N PRO A 133 -16.59 -13.92 -11.66
CA PRO A 133 -17.46 -15.06 -11.98
C PRO A 133 -17.16 -16.33 -11.17
N ARG A 134 -16.09 -16.37 -10.39
CA ARG A 134 -15.65 -17.54 -9.61
C ARG A 134 -16.32 -17.60 -8.23
N PRO A 135 -16.40 -18.80 -7.61
CA PRO A 135 -16.83 -18.90 -6.22
C PRO A 135 -15.86 -18.15 -5.29
N LEU A 136 -16.39 -17.62 -4.18
CA LEU A 136 -15.65 -16.74 -3.26
C LEU A 136 -14.31 -17.32 -2.78
N SER A 137 -14.23 -18.64 -2.59
CA SER A 137 -12.99 -19.35 -2.19
C SER A 137 -11.86 -19.29 -3.22
N GLU A 138 -12.18 -19.00 -4.48
CA GLU A 138 -11.23 -18.90 -5.60
C GLU A 138 -11.04 -17.45 -6.06
N GLN A 139 -11.76 -16.50 -5.46
CA GLN A 139 -11.68 -15.10 -5.83
C GLN A 139 -10.37 -14.47 -5.34
N LEU A 140 -9.78 -13.65 -6.22
CA LEU A 140 -8.68 -12.75 -5.94
C LEU A 140 -9.23 -11.32 -5.80
N PHE A 141 -8.84 -10.64 -4.73
CA PHE A 141 -9.24 -9.25 -4.46
C PHE A 141 -8.06 -8.30 -4.50
N VAL A 142 -8.25 -7.07 -4.99
CA VAL A 142 -7.20 -6.06 -4.99
C VAL A 142 -7.04 -5.47 -3.60
N CYS A 143 -5.80 -5.48 -3.09
CA CYS A 143 -5.41 -4.88 -1.82
C CYS A 143 -4.29 -3.86 -2.04
N THR A 144 -4.41 -2.67 -1.46
CA THR A 144 -3.43 -1.60 -1.61
C THR A 144 -3.17 -0.91 -0.26
N GLY A 145 -2.20 0.01 -0.25
CA GLY A 145 -1.97 0.90 0.88
C GLY A 145 -3.02 2.01 1.07
N GLY A 146 -4.03 2.09 0.20
CA GLY A 146 -5.17 3.00 0.32
C GLY A 146 -4.90 4.47 -0.04
N GLY A 147 -3.65 4.86 -0.29
CA GLY A 147 -3.30 6.22 -0.68
C GLY A 147 -3.66 6.58 -2.13
N PRO A 148 -3.30 7.80 -2.59
CA PRO A 148 -3.49 8.25 -3.96
C PRO A 148 -2.54 7.55 -4.95
N GLY A 149 -2.61 7.95 -6.23
CA GLY A 149 -1.71 7.51 -7.28
C GLY A 149 -1.92 6.06 -7.70
N ILE A 150 -0.87 5.25 -7.76
CA ILE A 150 -0.98 3.85 -8.22
C ILE A 150 -1.94 3.03 -7.35
N MET A 151 -1.93 3.23 -6.03
CA MET A 151 -2.82 2.53 -5.11
C MET A 151 -4.29 2.85 -5.43
N GLU A 152 -4.60 4.13 -5.61
CA GLU A 152 -5.91 4.59 -6.06
C GLU A 152 -6.28 3.98 -7.41
N ALA A 153 -5.37 3.97 -8.38
CA ALA A 153 -5.62 3.41 -9.70
C ALA A 153 -6.04 1.93 -9.64
N ALA A 154 -5.34 1.14 -8.82
CA ALA A 154 -5.65 -0.26 -8.62
C ALA A 154 -7.00 -0.46 -7.91
N ASN A 155 -7.28 0.30 -6.83
CA ASN A 155 -8.61 0.25 -6.20
C ASN A 155 -9.72 0.66 -7.18
N ARG A 156 -9.52 1.74 -7.94
CA ARG A 156 -10.44 2.20 -8.98
C ARG A 156 -10.71 1.14 -10.03
N GLY A 157 -9.67 0.49 -10.54
CA GLY A 157 -9.81 -0.53 -11.58
C GLY A 157 -10.66 -1.72 -11.15
N ALA A 158 -10.44 -2.23 -9.94
CA ALA A 158 -11.24 -3.34 -9.41
C ALA A 158 -12.67 -2.91 -9.05
N GLN A 159 -12.84 -1.71 -8.46
CA GLN A 159 -14.15 -1.17 -8.11
C GLN A 159 -15.03 -0.95 -9.35
N GLU A 160 -14.45 -0.50 -10.47
CA GLU A 160 -15.16 -0.31 -11.74
C GLU A 160 -15.68 -1.62 -12.35
N MET A 161 -15.08 -2.75 -11.95
CA MET A 161 -15.57 -4.10 -12.27
C MET A 161 -16.60 -4.61 -11.26
N GLY A 162 -16.99 -3.81 -10.27
CA GLY A 162 -17.91 -4.19 -9.19
C GLY A 162 -17.29 -5.07 -8.10
N ALA A 163 -15.96 -5.24 -8.09
CA ALA A 163 -15.28 -6.04 -7.08
C ALA A 163 -15.02 -5.21 -5.80
N PRO A 164 -15.17 -5.79 -4.59
CA PRO A 164 -14.68 -5.18 -3.36
C PRO A 164 -13.17 -4.95 -3.42
N THR A 165 -12.71 -3.86 -2.80
CA THR A 165 -11.27 -3.53 -2.77
C THR A 165 -10.84 -3.13 -1.35
N VAL A 166 -9.66 -3.60 -0.96
CA VAL A 166 -9.11 -3.43 0.38
C VAL A 166 -8.11 -2.28 0.41
N GLY A 167 -8.23 -1.42 1.41
CA GLY A 167 -7.27 -0.35 1.69
C GLY A 167 -6.68 -0.50 3.08
N LEU A 168 -5.38 -0.72 3.16
CA LEU A 168 -4.63 -0.78 4.41
C LEU A 168 -3.84 0.53 4.56
N ASN A 169 -4.46 1.56 5.14
CA ASN A 169 -3.87 2.90 5.29
C ASN A 169 -2.98 2.97 6.52
N ILE A 170 -2.08 3.97 6.55
CA ILE A 170 -1.23 4.23 7.72
C ILE A 170 -1.42 5.69 8.15
N VAL A 171 -1.36 5.92 9.47
CA VAL A 171 -1.23 7.25 10.05
C VAL A 171 0.04 7.93 9.53
N LEU A 172 -0.11 9.11 8.94
CA LEU A 172 1.01 9.96 8.50
C LEU A 172 0.83 11.37 9.07
N PRO A 173 1.94 12.13 9.29
CA PRO A 173 1.87 13.51 9.81
C PRO A 173 1.02 14.47 8.97
N HIS A 174 0.85 14.18 7.69
CA HIS A 174 -0.09 14.85 6.81
C HIS A 174 -1.19 13.86 6.45
N GLU A 175 -2.42 14.23 6.72
CA GLU A 175 -3.57 13.35 6.59
C GLU A 175 -3.75 12.91 5.13
N GLN A 176 -3.61 11.60 4.90
CA GLN A 176 -4.14 10.96 3.71
C GLN A 176 -5.47 10.32 4.09
N SER A 177 -6.57 10.86 3.59
CA SER A 177 -7.82 10.10 3.55
C SER A 177 -7.62 8.93 2.58
N GLY A 178 -8.18 7.78 2.91
CA GLY A 178 -8.19 6.63 1.99
C GLY A 178 -8.86 7.05 0.67
N ASN A 179 -8.33 6.57 -0.45
CA ASN A 179 -8.86 6.93 -1.76
C ASN A 179 -10.33 6.50 -1.92
N PRO A 180 -11.13 7.20 -2.74
CA PRO A 180 -12.58 7.04 -2.77
C PRO A 180 -13.07 5.72 -3.39
N TYR A 181 -12.16 4.88 -3.90
CA TYR A 181 -12.49 3.62 -4.57
C TYR A 181 -12.33 2.40 -3.66
N ILE A 182 -11.86 2.60 -2.43
CA ILE A 182 -11.81 1.55 -1.40
C ILE A 182 -13.23 1.25 -0.94
N THR A 183 -13.56 -0.04 -0.78
CA THR A 183 -14.84 -0.42 -0.18
C THR A 183 -14.91 0.13 1.25
N PRO A 184 -15.95 0.89 1.64
CA PRO A 184 -15.97 1.59 2.92
C PRO A 184 -15.74 0.70 4.16
N SER A 185 -16.27 -0.52 4.15
CA SER A 185 -16.09 -1.51 5.23
C SER A 185 -14.73 -2.24 5.19
N LEU A 186 -13.91 -2.02 4.17
CA LEU A 186 -12.57 -2.59 3.99
C LEU A 186 -11.48 -1.51 3.95
N ASN A 187 -11.79 -0.31 4.47
CA ASN A 187 -10.88 0.81 4.58
C ASN A 187 -10.29 0.88 6.00
N PHE A 188 -9.19 0.16 6.22
CA PHE A 188 -8.56 0.04 7.52
C PHE A 188 -7.44 1.09 7.66
N LYS A 189 -7.23 1.55 8.89
CA LYS A 189 -6.21 2.55 9.24
C LYS A 189 -5.35 2.00 10.38
N PHE A 190 -4.05 1.95 10.15
CA PHE A 190 -3.05 1.40 11.06
C PHE A 190 -2.19 2.50 11.64
N HIS A 191 -1.83 2.37 12.91
CA HIS A 191 -0.79 3.20 13.54
C HIS A 191 0.58 2.54 13.41
N TYR A 192 0.64 1.20 13.50
CA TYR A 192 1.92 0.47 13.47
C TYR A 192 2.21 -0.10 12.09
N PHE A 193 3.30 0.37 11.46
CA PHE A 193 3.77 -0.13 10.17
C PHE A 193 3.93 -1.65 10.12
N ALA A 194 4.50 -2.24 11.17
CA ALA A 194 4.72 -3.69 11.22
C ALA A 194 3.41 -4.49 11.09
N LEU A 195 2.33 -4.06 11.73
CA LEU A 195 1.04 -4.76 11.65
C LEU A 195 0.40 -4.60 10.28
N ARG A 196 0.50 -3.40 9.69
CA ARG A 196 0.08 -3.15 8.31
C ARG A 196 0.80 -4.07 7.32
N LYS A 197 2.12 -4.19 7.46
CA LYS A 197 2.98 -5.06 6.64
C LYS A 197 2.60 -6.53 6.75
N MET A 198 2.36 -7.00 7.99
CA MET A 198 1.83 -8.35 8.21
C MET A 198 0.49 -8.57 7.48
N HIS A 199 -0.44 -7.62 7.52
CA HIS A 199 -1.74 -7.73 6.85
C HIS A 199 -1.64 -7.81 5.32
N PHE A 200 -0.66 -7.15 4.69
CA PHE A 200 -0.41 -7.38 3.26
C PHE A 200 -0.08 -8.85 2.99
N MET A 201 0.74 -9.47 3.84
CA MET A 201 1.25 -10.82 3.60
C MET A 201 0.31 -11.96 4.03
N ILE A 202 -0.54 -11.78 5.04
CA ILE A 202 -1.43 -12.84 5.55
C ILE A 202 -2.30 -13.44 4.43
N ARG A 203 -2.77 -12.61 3.49
CA ARG A 203 -3.68 -13.00 2.39
C ARG A 203 -3.07 -12.92 1.00
N ALA A 204 -1.82 -12.45 0.87
CA ALA A 204 -1.20 -12.25 -0.43
C ALA A 204 -1.10 -13.55 -1.22
N LYS A 205 -1.62 -13.51 -2.45
CA LYS A 205 -1.38 -14.48 -3.52
C LYS A 205 -0.46 -13.91 -4.60
N ALA A 206 -0.30 -12.60 -4.66
CA ALA A 206 0.67 -12.00 -5.58
C ALA A 206 1.07 -10.63 -5.07
N LEU A 207 2.27 -10.22 -5.45
CA LEU A 207 2.75 -8.85 -5.30
C LEU A 207 2.98 -8.23 -6.67
N VAL A 208 2.40 -7.06 -6.92
CA VAL A 208 2.68 -6.27 -8.12
C VAL A 208 3.17 -4.89 -7.71
N ALA A 209 4.46 -4.64 -7.93
CA ALA A 209 5.12 -3.38 -7.63
C ALA A 209 5.29 -2.56 -8.92
N PHE A 210 4.48 -1.52 -9.05
CA PHE A 210 4.68 -0.45 -10.02
C PHE A 210 5.78 0.51 -9.54
N PRO A 211 6.30 1.37 -10.43
CA PRO A 211 7.30 2.35 -10.03
C PRO A 211 6.86 3.22 -8.85
N GLY A 212 7.75 3.38 -7.88
CA GLY A 212 7.40 3.96 -6.58
C GLY A 212 8.61 4.41 -5.76
N GLY A 213 8.34 5.05 -4.63
CA GLY A 213 9.38 5.59 -3.76
C GLY A 213 9.83 4.59 -2.68
N PHE A 214 10.34 5.12 -1.58
CA PHE A 214 10.81 4.30 -0.44
C PHE A 214 9.75 3.38 0.13
N GLY A 215 8.49 3.79 0.22
CA GLY A 215 7.42 2.90 0.68
C GLY A 215 7.25 1.68 -0.22
N THR A 216 7.37 1.85 -1.54
CA THR A 216 7.29 0.71 -2.48
C THR A 216 8.51 -0.19 -2.39
N LEU A 217 9.71 0.38 -2.22
CA LEU A 217 10.94 -0.38 -2.03
C LEU A 217 10.92 -1.18 -0.72
N ASP A 218 10.52 -0.54 0.38
CA ASP A 218 10.38 -1.17 1.70
C ASP A 218 9.49 -2.42 1.62
N GLU A 219 8.29 -2.29 1.05
CA GLU A 219 7.39 -3.44 0.90
C GLU A 219 7.95 -4.49 -0.07
N LEU A 220 8.54 -4.08 -1.20
CA LEU A 220 9.12 -5.01 -2.17
C LEU A 220 10.23 -5.87 -1.53
N PHE A 221 11.19 -5.24 -0.86
CA PHE A 221 12.30 -5.95 -0.24
C PHE A 221 11.85 -6.81 0.93
N GLU A 222 10.83 -6.40 1.68
CA GLU A 222 10.24 -7.24 2.71
C GLU A 222 9.66 -8.52 2.12
N VAL A 223 8.84 -8.43 1.07
CA VAL A 223 8.24 -9.62 0.44
C VAL A 223 9.31 -10.54 -0.16
N ILE A 224 10.29 -9.98 -0.89
CA ILE A 224 11.41 -10.77 -1.42
C ILE A 224 12.11 -11.52 -0.28
N THR A 225 12.43 -10.82 0.82
CA THR A 225 13.11 -11.42 1.98
C THR A 225 12.27 -12.52 2.64
N LEU A 226 10.96 -12.29 2.81
CA LEU A 226 10.05 -13.28 3.40
C LEU A 226 9.93 -14.55 2.56
N VAL A 227 9.90 -14.42 1.23
CA VAL A 227 9.87 -15.56 0.31
C VAL A 227 11.23 -16.26 0.28
N GLN A 228 12.33 -15.50 0.15
CA GLN A 228 13.69 -16.03 0.14
C GLN A 228 14.00 -16.85 1.40
N THR A 229 13.58 -16.36 2.57
CA THR A 229 13.83 -17.03 3.86
C THR A 229 12.80 -18.10 4.22
N GLY A 230 11.81 -18.35 3.36
CA GLY A 230 10.74 -19.33 3.59
C GLY A 230 9.80 -18.98 4.75
N LYS A 231 9.77 -17.71 5.18
CA LYS A 231 8.86 -17.22 6.22
C LYS A 231 7.46 -16.93 5.68
N ALA A 232 7.35 -16.70 4.37
CA ALA A 232 6.09 -16.71 3.63
C ALA A 232 6.06 -17.86 2.62
N LYS A 233 4.85 -18.28 2.23
CA LYS A 233 4.68 -19.18 1.09
C LYS A 233 5.12 -18.46 -0.19
N PRO A 234 5.66 -19.18 -1.18
CA PRO A 234 5.98 -18.59 -2.48
C PRO A 234 4.75 -17.93 -3.11
N VAL A 235 4.93 -16.71 -3.58
CA VAL A 235 3.95 -15.93 -4.33
C VAL A 235 4.66 -15.28 -5.52
N PRO A 236 4.00 -15.10 -6.68
CA PRO A 236 4.55 -14.34 -7.80
C PRO A 236 4.79 -12.89 -7.38
N ILE A 237 6.03 -12.43 -7.57
CA ILE A 237 6.45 -11.04 -7.38
C ILE A 237 6.68 -10.42 -8.75
N VAL A 238 5.94 -9.36 -9.07
CA VAL A 238 5.95 -8.71 -10.38
C VAL A 238 6.45 -7.28 -10.24
N LEU A 239 7.49 -6.94 -10.99
CA LEU A 239 8.05 -5.60 -11.10
C LEU A 239 7.58 -4.97 -12.41
N PHE A 240 6.59 -4.08 -12.33
CA PHE A 240 6.01 -3.42 -13.50
C PHE A 240 6.86 -2.22 -13.93
N GLY A 241 7.17 -2.10 -15.21
CA GLY A 241 7.99 -1.04 -15.78
C GLY A 241 9.48 -1.39 -15.72
N THR A 242 9.92 -2.28 -16.61
CA THR A 242 11.26 -2.85 -16.65
C THR A 242 12.36 -1.78 -16.63
N ASP A 243 12.22 -0.73 -17.46
CA ASP A 243 13.19 0.37 -17.53
C ASP A 243 13.37 1.09 -16.18
N TYR A 244 12.28 1.32 -15.46
CA TYR A 244 12.34 2.01 -14.17
C TYR A 244 13.16 1.21 -13.15
N TRP A 245 12.86 -0.07 -13.01
CA TRP A 245 13.50 -0.91 -12.00
C TRP A 245 14.96 -1.19 -12.31
N LYS A 246 15.31 -1.49 -13.57
CA LYS A 246 16.71 -1.74 -13.97
C LYS A 246 17.60 -0.51 -13.84
N ARG A 247 17.04 0.70 -14.00
CA ARG A 247 17.78 1.95 -13.74
C ARG A 247 17.87 2.30 -12.26
N LEU A 248 16.92 1.83 -11.44
CA LEU A 248 16.87 2.15 -10.01
C LEU A 248 17.80 1.27 -9.18
N VAL A 249 17.77 -0.05 -9.39
CA VAL A 249 18.57 -1.02 -8.65
C VAL A 249 19.17 -2.04 -9.63
N ASN A 250 20.49 -2.14 -9.61
CA ASN A 250 21.22 -3.22 -10.27
C ASN A 250 21.37 -4.38 -9.27
N PHE A 251 20.50 -5.38 -9.34
CA PHE A 251 20.46 -6.47 -8.36
C PHE A 251 21.62 -7.46 -8.54
N GLU A 252 22.22 -7.49 -9.72
CA GLU A 252 23.36 -8.33 -10.07
C GLU A 252 24.58 -8.02 -9.20
N VAL A 253 24.73 -6.76 -8.76
CA VAL A 253 25.75 -6.36 -7.78
C VAL A 253 25.63 -7.17 -6.48
N LEU A 254 24.42 -7.54 -6.05
CA LEU A 254 24.23 -8.35 -4.84
C LEU A 254 24.75 -9.78 -5.02
N ILE A 255 24.75 -10.31 -6.25
CA ILE A 255 25.37 -11.61 -6.56
C ILE A 255 26.88 -11.46 -6.62
N ASP A 256 27.37 -10.44 -7.33
CA ASP A 256 28.80 -10.20 -7.52
C ASP A 256 29.52 -10.03 -6.17
N GLU A 257 28.87 -9.35 -5.22
CA GLU A 257 29.36 -9.15 -3.85
C GLU A 257 29.05 -10.32 -2.90
N GLY A 258 28.39 -11.38 -3.37
CA GLY A 258 28.05 -12.57 -2.59
C GLY A 258 27.00 -12.35 -1.49
N ALA A 259 26.19 -11.29 -1.59
CA ALA A 259 25.13 -10.96 -0.63
C ALA A 259 23.86 -11.80 -0.84
N ILE A 260 23.61 -12.26 -2.07
CA ILE A 260 22.50 -13.19 -2.42
C ILE A 260 22.99 -14.26 -3.38
N SER A 261 22.20 -15.31 -3.56
CA SER A 261 22.45 -16.36 -4.56
C SER A 261 21.85 -15.99 -5.93
N PRO A 262 22.38 -16.53 -7.04
CA PRO A 262 21.80 -16.28 -8.38
C PRO A 262 20.33 -16.64 -8.51
N LYS A 263 19.87 -17.67 -7.77
CA LYS A 263 18.47 -18.12 -7.76
C LYS A 263 17.52 -17.10 -7.12
N ASP A 264 18.03 -16.20 -6.27
CA ASP A 264 17.20 -15.20 -5.60
C ASP A 264 16.66 -14.15 -6.59
N LEU A 265 17.33 -13.96 -7.74
CA LEU A 265 16.81 -13.11 -8.83
C LEU A 265 15.68 -13.79 -9.62
N GLU A 266 15.45 -15.09 -9.43
CA GLU A 266 14.31 -15.79 -10.04
C GLU A 266 13.01 -15.57 -9.23
N LEU A 267 13.09 -14.93 -8.04
CA LEU A 267 11.94 -14.68 -7.18
C LEU A 267 10.96 -13.64 -7.75
N PHE A 268 11.39 -12.80 -8.68
CA PHE A 268 10.56 -11.75 -9.26
C PHE A 268 10.66 -11.70 -10.79
N HIS A 269 9.65 -11.10 -11.41
CA HIS A 269 9.55 -10.99 -12.87
C HIS A 269 9.34 -9.53 -13.29
N TYR A 270 10.12 -9.07 -14.27
CA TYR A 270 9.87 -7.78 -14.93
C TYR A 270 8.78 -7.92 -15.99
N VAL A 271 7.86 -6.95 -16.04
CA VAL A 271 6.81 -6.88 -17.05
C VAL A 271 6.53 -5.42 -17.43
N ASP A 272 5.99 -5.21 -18.63
CA ASP A 272 5.69 -3.86 -19.15
C ASP A 272 4.22 -3.69 -19.55
N THR A 273 3.38 -4.73 -19.44
CA THR A 273 1.95 -4.65 -19.72
C THR A 273 1.10 -5.33 -18.63
N PRO A 274 -0.17 -4.93 -18.46
CA PRO A 274 -1.08 -5.48 -17.47
C PRO A 274 -1.40 -6.95 -17.74
N GLU A 275 -1.49 -7.33 -19.02
CA GLU A 275 -1.71 -8.71 -19.44
C GLU A 275 -0.51 -9.57 -19.06
N ALA A 276 0.72 -9.13 -19.32
CA ALA A 276 1.91 -9.87 -18.92
C ALA A 276 2.02 -10.02 -17.39
N ALA A 277 1.66 -8.98 -16.63
CA ALA A 277 1.59 -9.07 -15.17
C ALA A 277 0.57 -10.12 -14.71
N TRP A 278 -0.62 -10.13 -15.31
CA TRP A 278 -1.66 -11.10 -15.02
C TRP A 278 -1.25 -12.52 -15.42
N ASP A 279 -0.61 -12.70 -16.58
CA ASP A 279 -0.17 -14.00 -17.10
C ASP A 279 0.84 -14.67 -16.16
N ILE A 280 1.73 -13.91 -15.51
CA ILE A 280 2.64 -14.44 -14.48
C ILE A 280 1.85 -15.03 -13.31
N ILE A 281 0.84 -14.32 -12.81
CA ILE A 281 0.01 -14.76 -11.69
C ILE A 281 -0.82 -15.98 -12.10
N ALA A 282 -1.49 -15.91 -13.26
CA ALA A 282 -2.32 -16.99 -13.78
C ALA A 282 -1.50 -18.26 -14.02
N LYS A 283 -0.31 -18.15 -14.61
CA LYS A 283 0.61 -19.28 -14.82
C LYS A 283 1.08 -19.90 -13.51
N PHE A 284 1.40 -19.08 -12.50
CA PHE A 284 1.85 -19.56 -11.20
C PHE A 284 0.77 -20.44 -10.53
N TYR A 285 -0.50 -20.03 -10.61
CA TYR A 285 -1.63 -20.73 -10.00
C TYR A 285 -2.38 -21.69 -10.93
N LYS A 286 -2.01 -21.75 -12.22
CA LYS A 286 -2.67 -22.55 -13.27
C LYS A 286 -4.16 -22.21 -13.45
N LEU A 287 -4.46 -20.91 -13.51
CA LEU A 287 -5.81 -20.34 -13.64
C LEU A 287 -6.35 -20.30 -15.08
#